data_AF-A0A2W6C268-F1
#
_entry.id   AF-A0A2W6C268-F1
#
_cell.length_a   1.000
_cell.length_b   1.000
_cell.length_c   1.000
_cell.angle_alpha   90.00
_cell.angle_beta   90.00
_cell.angle_gamma   90.00
#
_symmetry.space_group_name_H-M   'P 1'
#
loop_
_entity.id
_entity.type
_entity.pdbx_description
1 polymer ?
#
loop_
_entity_poly.entity_id
_entity_poly.type
_entity_poly.pdbx_seq_one_letter_code
_entity_poly.pdbx_strand_id
1 'polypeptide(L)'
;MTHEQATARCERLNREETGARHWFAKQAGDDDWQVVSATAPGLQAHGPLKEGVGMQPGTPDPPDPRPAIIRNIPPYGPGIA
;
A
#
# COMPACT_ATOMS: atom_id res chain seq x y z
N MET A 1 9.24 -4.49 31.75
CA MET A 1 10.26 -3.76 30.93
C MET A 1 9.66 -2.45 30.44
N THR A 2 10.47 -1.48 30.01
CA THR A 2 9.91 -0.22 29.45
C THR A 2 9.36 -0.44 28.04
N HIS A 3 8.47 0.44 27.59
CA HIS A 3 7.94 0.45 26.22
C HIS A 3 9.06 0.45 25.18
N GLU A 4 10.02 1.36 25.31
CA GLU A 4 11.15 1.48 24.37
C GLU A 4 11.99 0.21 24.31
N GLN A 5 12.25 -0.41 25.46
CA GLN A 5 12.99 -1.68 25.53
C GLN A 5 12.23 -2.83 24.85
N ALA A 6 10.90 -2.89 25.04
CA ALA A 6 10.07 -3.90 24.41
C ALA A 6 10.04 -3.71 22.89
N THR A 7 9.87 -2.49 22.41
CA THR A 7 9.83 -2.14 20.97
C THR A 7 11.15 -2.45 20.28
N ALA A 8 12.28 -1.98 20.82
CA ALA A 8 13.60 -2.27 20.25
C ALA A 8 13.90 -3.79 20.20
N ARG A 9 13.42 -4.52 21.22
CA ARG A 9 13.57 -5.98 21.25
C ARG A 9 12.71 -6.67 20.19
N CYS A 10 11.48 -6.20 19.96
CA CYS A 10 10.61 -6.72 18.90
C CYS A 10 11.21 -6.46 17.51
N GLU A 11 11.71 -5.25 17.26
CA GLU A 11 12.33 -4.90 15.98
C GLU A 11 13.54 -5.78 15.66
N ARG A 12 14.38 -6.05 16.66
CA ARG A 12 15.51 -6.97 16.51
C ARG A 12 15.04 -8.39 16.19
N LEU A 13 14.07 -8.92 16.94
CA LEU A 13 13.56 -10.27 16.72
C LEU A 13 12.88 -10.41 15.36
N ASN A 14 12.11 -9.41 14.92
CA ASN A 14 11.48 -9.39 13.59
C ASN A 14 12.48 -9.25 12.45
N ARG A 15 13.68 -8.73 12.71
CA ARG A 15 14.78 -8.66 11.72
C ARG A 15 15.55 -9.96 11.63
N GLU A 16 15.77 -10.62 12.77
CA GLU A 16 16.56 -11.86 12.87
C GLU A 16 15.74 -13.09 12.45
N GLU A 17 14.44 -13.15 12.76
CA GLU A 17 13.57 -14.26 12.35
C GLU A 17 12.93 -14.01 10.98
N THR A 18 13.23 -14.88 10.02
CA THR A 18 12.60 -14.90 8.68
C THR A 18 11.36 -15.83 8.63
N GLY A 19 10.62 -15.92 9.73
CA GLY A 19 9.48 -16.83 9.90
C GLY A 19 8.12 -16.18 9.65
N ALA A 20 7.05 -16.98 9.75
CA ALA A 20 5.66 -16.50 9.73
C ALA A 20 5.20 -15.91 11.09
N ARG A 21 6.10 -15.87 12.07
CA ARG A 21 5.87 -15.38 13.42
C ARG A 21 6.32 -13.92 13.50
N HIS A 22 5.53 -13.12 14.18
CA HIS A 22 5.77 -11.69 14.38
C HIS A 22 5.82 -11.38 15.87
N TRP A 23 6.77 -10.55 16.27
CA TRP A 23 6.99 -10.11 17.65
C TRP A 23 6.42 -8.72 17.86
N PHE A 24 5.67 -8.55 18.96
CA PHE A 24 4.97 -7.33 19.33
C PHE A 24 5.26 -6.94 20.77
N ALA A 25 5.34 -5.64 21.03
CA ALA A 25 5.33 -5.10 22.38
C ALA A 25 3.88 -5.04 22.87
N LYS A 26 3.59 -5.70 23.99
CA LYS A 26 2.28 -5.72 24.62
C LYS A 26 2.39 -5.11 26.01
N GLN A 27 1.51 -4.16 26.32
CA GLN A 27 1.37 -3.65 27.68
C GLN A 27 0.65 -4.68 28.54
N ALA A 28 1.27 -5.08 29.65
CA ALA A 28 0.74 -6.03 30.63
C ALA A 28 0.30 -5.34 31.94
N GLY A 29 0.73 -4.10 32.17
CA GLY A 29 0.31 -3.22 33.27
C GLY A 29 0.74 -1.78 33.00
N ASP A 30 0.48 -0.86 33.93
CA ASP A 30 0.70 0.58 33.72
C ASP A 30 2.14 0.91 33.26
N ASP A 31 3.14 0.26 33.83
CA ASP A 31 4.56 0.41 33.45
C ASP A 31 5.25 -0.91 33.06
N ASP A 32 4.49 -1.99 32.89
CA ASP A 32 5.04 -3.28 32.47
C ASP A 32 4.70 -3.60 31.01
N TRP A 33 5.73 -3.68 30.19
CA TRP A 33 5.65 -4.17 28.82
C TRP A 33 6.21 -5.58 28.71
N GLN A 34 5.74 -6.32 27.72
CA GLN A 34 6.17 -7.68 27.44
C GLN A 34 6.32 -7.87 25.93
N VAL A 35 7.22 -8.76 25.53
CA VAL A 35 7.42 -9.12 24.13
C VAL A 35 6.66 -10.42 23.87
N VAL A 36 5.68 -10.36 22.97
CA VAL A 36 4.82 -11.50 22.63
C VAL A 36 4.95 -11.84 21.14
N SER A 37 4.79 -13.11 20.80
CA SER A 37 4.81 -13.57 19.42
C SER A 37 3.42 -13.97 18.94
N ALA A 38 3.04 -13.61 17.72
CA ALA A 38 1.80 -14.08 17.10
C ALA A 38 2.04 -14.61 15.68
N THR A 39 1.16 -15.50 15.25
CA THR A 39 1.08 -16.02 13.88
C THR A 39 -0.36 -15.85 13.43
N ALA A 40 -0.59 -15.25 12.26
CA ALA A 40 -1.93 -15.06 11.72
C ALA A 40 -1.97 -15.44 10.23
N PRO A 41 -3.06 -16.07 9.76
CA PRO A 41 -3.23 -16.36 8.34
C PRO A 41 -3.28 -15.04 7.55
N GLY A 42 -2.43 -14.92 6.52
CA GLY A 42 -2.29 -13.71 5.71
C GLY A 42 -1.26 -12.69 6.22
N LEU A 43 -0.70 -12.90 7.42
CA LEU A 43 0.39 -12.06 7.92
C LEU A 43 1.68 -12.42 7.17
N GLN A 44 2.10 -11.54 6.27
CA GLN A 44 3.31 -11.76 5.48
C GLN A 44 4.52 -11.79 6.41
N ALA A 45 5.42 -12.75 6.22
CA ALA A 45 6.73 -12.71 6.86
C ALA A 45 7.39 -11.37 6.54
N HIS A 46 8.17 -10.84 7.48
CA HIS A 46 9.06 -9.70 7.22
C HIS A 46 10.15 -10.12 6.23
N GLY A 47 9.76 -10.30 4.96
CA GLY A 47 10.69 -10.48 3.86
C GLY A 47 11.54 -9.21 3.71
N PRO A 48 12.63 -9.28 2.93
CA PRO A 48 13.44 -8.10 2.66
C PRO A 48 12.54 -6.98 2.17
N LEU A 49 12.74 -5.77 2.73
CA LEU A 49 12.06 -4.55 2.30
C LEU A 49 12.27 -4.42 0.79
N LYS A 50 11.24 -4.75 -0.01
CA LYS A 50 11.35 -4.67 -1.45
C LYS A 50 11.48 -3.20 -1.81
N GLU A 51 12.57 -2.89 -2.50
CA GLU A 51 12.85 -1.57 -3.06
C GLU A 51 11.73 -1.19 -4.04
N GLY A 52 10.88 -0.25 -3.62
CA GLY A 52 9.95 0.48 -4.48
C GLY A 52 8.70 -0.27 -4.97
N VAL A 53 7.52 0.28 -4.68
CA VAL A 53 6.33 0.01 -5.49
C VAL A 53 6.50 0.80 -6.78
N GLY A 54 7.08 0.18 -7.81
CA GLY A 54 7.09 0.75 -9.15
C GLY A 54 5.65 0.93 -9.62
N MET A 55 5.28 2.16 -9.99
CA MET A 55 3.96 2.48 -10.53
C MET A 55 3.77 1.69 -11.82
N GLN A 56 2.94 0.65 -11.77
CA GLN A 56 2.57 -0.10 -12.95
C GLN A 56 1.86 0.87 -13.91
N PRO A 57 2.26 0.95 -15.20
CA PRO A 57 1.61 1.86 -16.14
C PRO A 57 0.11 1.57 -16.15
N GLY A 58 -0.68 2.64 -16.00
CA GLY A 58 -2.14 2.54 -15.93
C GLY A 58 -2.69 1.80 -17.15
N THR A 59 -3.68 0.94 -16.91
CA THR A 59 -4.41 0.26 -17.99
C THR A 59 -4.94 1.32 -18.96
N PRO A 60 -4.85 1.12 -20.29
CA PRO A 60 -5.40 2.06 -21.24
C PRO A 60 -6.89 2.29 -20.96
N ASP A 61 -7.30 3.56 -21.02
CA ASP A 61 -8.70 3.92 -20.83
C ASP A 61 -9.60 3.19 -21.83
N PRO A 62 -10.78 2.72 -21.41
CA PRO A 62 -11.74 2.12 -22.31
C PRO A 62 -12.16 3.13 -23.39
N PRO A 63 -12.56 2.65 -24.58
CA PRO A 63 -13.03 3.54 -25.65
C PRO A 63 -14.23 4.36 -25.15
N ASP A 64 -14.20 5.67 -25.38
CA ASP A 64 -15.29 6.57 -25.04
C ASP A 64 -16.58 6.11 -25.74
N PRO A 65 -17.67 5.83 -25.00
CA PRO A 65 -18.92 5.37 -25.59
C PRO A 65 -19.64 6.45 -26.41
N ARG A 66 -19.18 7.71 -26.35
CA ARG A 66 -19.79 8.80 -27.11
C ARG A 66 -19.42 8.67 -28.59
N PRO A 67 -20.41 8.80 -29.50
CA PRO A 67 -20.13 8.83 -30.93
C PRO A 67 -19.25 10.04 -31.26
N ALA A 68 -18.19 9.81 -32.04
CA ALA A 68 -17.38 10.88 -32.59
C ALA A 68 -18.25 11.73 -33.53
N ILE A 69 -18.74 12.87 -33.03
CA ILE A 69 -19.49 13.82 -33.85
C ILE A 69 -18.48 14.65 -34.65
N ILE A 70 -18.27 14.28 -35.91
CA ILE A 70 -17.60 15.13 -36.89
C ILE A 70 -18.65 16.14 -37.37
N ARG A 71 -18.67 17.34 -36.78
CA ARG A 71 -19.48 18.46 -37.28
C ARG A 71 -18.82 19.01 -38.55
N ASN A 72 -19.29 18.56 -39.71
CA ASN A 72 -18.94 19.17 -41.00
C ASN A 72 -19.77 20.47 -41.21
N ILE A 73 -19.53 21.47 -40.35
CA ILE A 73 -20.19 22.77 -40.44
C ILE A 73 -19.30 23.70 -41.28
N PRO A 74 -19.73 24.11 -42.48
CA PRO A 74 -18.98 25.10 -43.25
C PRO A 74 -18.93 26.44 -42.51
N PRO A 75 -17.81 27.18 -42.56
CA PRO A 75 -17.73 28.51 -41.99
C PRO A 75 -18.63 29.46 -42.82
N TYR A 76 -19.74 29.88 -42.22
CA TYR A 76 -20.73 30.84 -42.73
C TYR A 76 -21.72 30.32 -43.80
N GLY A 77 -23.02 30.56 -43.56
CA GLY A 77 -24.15 30.21 -44.43
C GLY A 77 -24.20 31.04 -45.73
N PRO A 78 -25.19 30.80 -46.62
CA PRO A 78 -25.21 31.36 -47.98
C PRO A 78 -25.06 32.88 -47.93
N GLY A 79 -24.01 33.37 -48.57
CA GLY A 79 -23.74 34.78 -48.73
C GLY A 79 -24.96 35.47 -49.34
N ILE A 80 -25.48 36.44 -48.59
CA ILE A 80 -26.30 37.52 -49.11
C ILE A 80 -25.51 38.19 -50.25
N ALA A 81 -25.95 37.93 -51.48
CA ALA A 81 -25.58 38.65 -52.69
C ALA A 81 -26.37 39.94 -52.81
#